data_AF-A0A7W8PB83-F1
#
_entry.id   AF-A0A7W8PB83-F1
#
_cell.length_a   1.000
_cell.length_b   1.000
_cell.length_c   1.000
_cell.angle_alpha   90.00
_cell.angle_beta   90.00
_cell.angle_gamma   90.00
#
_symmetry.space_group_name_H-M   'P 1'
#
loop_
_entity.id
_entity.type
_entity.pdbx_description
1 polymer ?
#
loop_
_entity_poly.entity_id
_entity_poly.type
_entity_poly.pdbx_seq_one_letter_code
_entity_poly.pdbx_strand_id
1 'polypeptide(L)'
;MQAWTDDLTVTEPKATHFGYVYEGAARLQHNGHAWMLHAGQYFCVPGRFTLSARSSRGVIMRRIGWRGLFMIGGPVEHKGRLRYIDQCSDTTLVQPVRRGDPCLNLLYFPAGVFQTAHTHPSDRLGLVLSGRGTCVARNAGADARIALEAGMVFCIHANGRHHFATDRGDEMRVLAYHPDSDCGPTDDDHPMINRTIVDGVSARNLAAIRTTGDATLERS
;
A
#
# COMPACT_ATOMS: atom_id res chain seq x y z
N MET A 1 1.78 -11.74 -3.86
CA MET A 1 2.84 -11.21 -2.98
C MET A 1 4.02 -12.18 -3.00
N GLN A 2 5.24 -11.68 -2.90
CA GLN A 2 6.46 -12.48 -2.81
C GLN A 2 7.38 -11.85 -1.75
N ALA A 3 7.88 -12.67 -0.83
CA ALA A 3 9.00 -12.29 0.04
C ALA A 3 10.34 -12.55 -0.67
N TRP A 4 11.35 -11.74 -0.36
CA TRP A 4 12.70 -11.89 -0.90
C TRP A 4 13.72 -11.83 0.24
N THR A 5 14.79 -12.62 0.10
CA THR A 5 15.91 -12.74 1.05
C THR A 5 17.28 -12.70 0.35
N ASP A 6 17.27 -12.52 -0.97
CA ASP A 6 18.43 -12.48 -1.85
C ASP A 6 18.07 -11.62 -3.08
N ASP A 7 19.00 -11.52 -4.03
CA ASP A 7 18.83 -10.80 -5.28
C ASP A 7 17.54 -11.24 -6.01
N LEU A 8 16.79 -10.26 -6.51
CA LEU A 8 15.52 -10.46 -7.18
C LEU A 8 15.51 -9.77 -8.54
N THR A 9 15.10 -10.48 -9.58
CA THR A 9 14.83 -9.90 -10.90
C THR A 9 13.35 -9.99 -11.21
N VAL A 10 12.73 -8.84 -11.47
CA VAL A 10 11.31 -8.72 -11.86
C VAL A 10 11.23 -8.38 -13.34
N THR A 11 10.52 -9.20 -14.10
CA THR A 11 10.56 -9.17 -15.58
C THR A 11 9.24 -8.74 -16.22
N GLU A 12 8.18 -8.64 -15.42
CA GLU A 12 6.81 -8.33 -15.84
C GLU A 12 6.65 -6.85 -16.20
N PRO A 13 6.56 -6.49 -17.50
CA PRO A 13 6.54 -5.08 -17.91
C PRO A 13 5.17 -4.41 -17.70
N LYS A 14 4.09 -5.20 -17.65
CA LYS A 14 2.69 -4.75 -17.54
C LYS A 14 2.14 -4.89 -16.11
N ALA A 15 2.98 -4.66 -15.11
CA ALA A 15 2.60 -4.68 -13.71
C ALA A 15 3.30 -3.55 -12.95
N THR A 16 2.73 -3.13 -11.83
CA THR A 16 3.41 -2.26 -10.86
C THR A 16 3.65 -3.01 -9.56
N HIS A 17 4.79 -2.76 -8.95
CA HIS A 17 5.28 -3.48 -7.80
C HIS A 17 5.43 -2.54 -6.61
N PHE A 18 4.75 -2.86 -5.52
CA PHE A 18 4.84 -2.16 -4.24
C PHE A 18 5.74 -2.99 -3.35
N GLY A 19 6.79 -2.42 -2.81
CA GLY A 19 7.73 -3.17 -1.98
C GLY A 19 8.16 -2.44 -0.73
N TYR A 20 8.74 -3.21 0.18
CA TYR A 20 9.23 -2.73 1.46
C TYR A 20 10.50 -3.50 1.82
N VAL A 21 11.52 -2.77 2.28
CA VAL A 21 12.76 -3.35 2.82
C VAL A 21 12.53 -3.56 4.32
N TYR A 22 12.36 -4.82 4.70
CA TYR A 22 12.14 -5.20 6.09
C TYR A 22 13.43 -5.14 6.91
N GLU A 23 14.53 -5.62 6.33
CA GLU A 23 15.82 -5.69 7.01
C GLU A 23 16.96 -5.55 6.01
N GLY A 24 18.07 -4.96 6.47
CA GLY A 24 19.27 -4.74 5.67
C GLY A 24 19.13 -3.57 4.69
N ALA A 25 19.77 -3.70 3.53
CA ALA A 25 19.75 -2.72 2.46
C ALA A 25 19.79 -3.39 1.09
N ALA A 26 19.01 -2.86 0.14
CA ALA A 26 18.91 -3.40 -1.21
C ALA A 26 19.18 -2.31 -2.24
N ARG A 27 19.97 -2.62 -3.27
CA ARG A 27 20.16 -1.73 -4.42
C ARG A 27 19.08 -2.03 -5.47
N LEU A 28 18.13 -1.12 -5.62
CA LEU A 28 17.10 -1.15 -6.66
C LEU A 28 17.67 -0.59 -7.97
N GLN A 29 17.53 -1.31 -9.08
CA GLN A 29 17.85 -0.80 -10.42
C GLN A 29 16.59 -0.80 -11.29
N HIS A 30 16.30 0.36 -11.88
CA HIS A 30 15.13 0.56 -12.74
C HIS A 30 15.44 1.62 -13.80
N ASN A 31 15.15 1.33 -15.07
CA ASN A 31 15.40 2.20 -16.23
C ASN A 31 16.82 2.77 -16.31
N GLY A 32 17.85 1.96 -15.99
CA GLY A 32 19.26 2.38 -16.05
C GLY A 32 19.74 3.21 -14.86
N HIS A 33 18.86 3.52 -13.90
CA HIS A 33 19.19 4.21 -12.66
C HIS A 33 19.24 3.22 -11.49
N ALA A 34 19.98 3.59 -10.44
CA ALA A 34 20.10 2.79 -9.24
C ALA A 34 19.88 3.62 -7.97
N TRP A 35 19.20 3.03 -7.00
CA TRP A 35 18.90 3.62 -5.70
C TRP A 35 19.27 2.63 -4.60
N MET A 36 19.89 3.14 -3.54
CA MET A 36 20.08 2.36 -2.32
C MET A 36 18.82 2.49 -1.46
N LEU A 37 18.24 1.36 -1.07
CA LEU A 37 17.11 1.26 -0.17
C LEU A 37 17.57 0.66 1.15
N HIS A 38 17.07 1.15 2.26
CA HIS A 38 17.39 0.71 3.61
C HIS A 38 16.14 0.20 4.33
N ALA A 39 16.35 -0.63 5.36
CA ALA A 39 15.28 -1.11 6.24
C ALA A 39 14.35 0.04 6.67
N GLY A 40 13.04 -0.21 6.58
CA GLY A 40 12.02 0.81 6.83
C GLY A 40 11.54 1.56 5.60
N GLN A 41 12.26 1.51 4.47
CA GLN A 41 11.86 2.19 3.24
C GLN A 41 10.91 1.33 2.40
N TYR A 42 10.04 2.00 1.65
CA TYR A 42 9.12 1.42 0.69
C TYR A 42 9.37 1.96 -0.70
N PHE A 43 8.86 1.25 -1.70
CA PHE A 43 8.96 1.65 -3.10
C PHE A 43 7.73 1.23 -3.92
N CYS A 44 7.48 1.96 -5.00
CA CYS A 44 6.52 1.64 -6.04
C CYS A 44 7.26 1.70 -7.38
N VAL A 45 7.31 0.59 -8.12
CA VAL A 45 8.08 0.49 -9.37
C VAL A 45 7.21 -0.08 -10.49
N PRO A 46 6.89 0.72 -11.53
CA PRO A 46 6.19 0.24 -12.70
C PRO A 46 7.13 -0.58 -13.60
N GLY A 47 6.70 -1.78 -13.98
CA GLY A 47 7.44 -2.66 -14.89
C GLY A 47 8.65 -3.33 -14.24
N ARG A 48 9.71 -3.46 -15.04
CA ARG A 48 10.90 -4.27 -14.75
C ARG A 48 11.86 -3.57 -13.79
N PHE A 49 12.46 -4.34 -12.90
CA PHE A 49 13.56 -3.88 -12.04
C PHE A 49 14.35 -5.05 -11.48
N THR A 50 15.51 -4.75 -10.91
CA THR A 50 16.28 -5.70 -10.11
C THR A 50 16.50 -5.15 -8.71
N LEU A 51 16.57 -6.04 -7.72
CA LEU A 51 17.06 -5.77 -6.39
C LEU A 51 18.34 -6.57 -6.19
N SER A 52 19.45 -5.91 -5.88
CA SER A 52 20.62 -6.56 -5.31
C SER A 52 20.52 -6.46 -3.79
N ALA A 53 20.21 -7.56 -3.13
CA ALA A 53 19.68 -7.60 -1.76
C ALA A 53 20.36 -8.66 -0.87
N ARG A 54 21.65 -8.91 -1.10
CA ARG A 54 22.44 -9.83 -0.27
C ARG A 54 22.28 -9.50 1.21
N SER A 55 21.99 -10.53 2.01
CA SER A 55 21.77 -10.41 3.47
C SER A 55 20.68 -9.41 3.86
N SER A 56 19.70 -9.20 3.00
CA SER A 56 18.58 -8.28 3.22
C SER A 56 17.26 -8.98 2.97
N ARG A 57 16.19 -8.50 3.60
CA ARG A 57 14.87 -9.12 3.52
C ARG A 57 13.78 -8.10 3.25
N GLY A 58 12.75 -8.51 2.53
CA GLY A 58 11.58 -7.68 2.31
C GLY A 58 10.50 -8.37 1.51
N VAL A 59 9.53 -7.58 1.05
CA VAL A 59 8.37 -8.08 0.31
C VAL A 59 8.10 -7.25 -0.93
N ILE A 60 7.45 -7.85 -1.91
CA ILE A 60 6.79 -7.17 -3.02
C ILE A 60 5.34 -7.66 -3.19
N MET A 61 4.43 -6.71 -3.40
CA MET A 61 3.05 -6.91 -3.84
C MET A 61 2.95 -6.42 -5.29
N ARG A 62 2.17 -7.13 -6.12
CA ARG A 62 2.11 -6.87 -7.56
C ARG A 62 0.69 -6.52 -7.98
N ARG A 63 0.53 -5.48 -8.79
CA ARG A 63 -0.71 -5.15 -9.48
C ARG A 63 -0.52 -5.31 -10.99
N ILE A 64 -1.13 -6.35 -11.55
CA ILE A 64 -1.11 -6.63 -12.99
C ILE A 64 -2.06 -5.66 -13.71
N GLY A 65 -1.68 -5.21 -14.91
CA GLY A 65 -2.53 -4.38 -15.77
C GLY A 65 -2.67 -2.93 -15.30
N TRP A 66 -1.90 -2.50 -14.30
CA TRP A 66 -1.90 -1.13 -13.80
C TRP A 66 -0.48 -0.56 -13.80
N ARG A 67 -0.37 0.72 -14.21
CA ARG A 67 0.90 1.45 -14.30
C ARG A 67 0.90 2.64 -13.34
N GLY A 68 1.47 2.43 -12.17
CA GLY A 68 1.68 3.48 -11.16
C GLY A 68 2.83 4.42 -11.48
N LEU A 69 3.07 5.34 -10.54
CA LEU A 69 4.23 6.22 -10.54
C LEU A 69 5.42 5.51 -9.87
N PHE A 70 6.61 5.74 -10.41
CA PHE A 70 7.83 5.36 -9.68
C PHE A 70 7.95 6.22 -8.42
N MET A 71 8.12 5.58 -7.27
CA MET A 71 8.24 6.24 -5.98
C MET A 71 9.17 5.43 -5.08
N ILE A 72 10.01 6.13 -4.32
CA ILE A 72 10.72 5.58 -3.16
C ILE A 72 10.37 6.48 -1.98
N GLY A 73 10.09 5.90 -0.82
CA GLY A 73 9.74 6.66 0.37
C GLY A 73 10.16 5.97 1.66
N GLY A 74 9.94 6.68 2.76
CA GLY A 74 10.31 6.24 4.10
C GLY A 74 11.69 6.73 4.57
N PRO A 75 12.18 6.23 5.72
CA PRO A 75 11.59 5.17 6.54
C PRO A 75 10.16 5.44 6.98
N VAL A 76 9.32 4.42 7.04
CA VAL A 76 7.94 4.56 7.53
C VAL A 76 7.95 5.06 8.97
N GLU A 77 6.96 5.88 9.32
CA GLU A 77 6.82 6.41 10.66
C GLU A 77 6.48 5.31 11.69
N HIS A 78 6.60 5.64 12.98
CA HIS A 78 6.21 4.72 14.05
C HIS A 78 4.69 4.65 14.19
N LYS A 79 4.00 5.80 14.24
CA LYS A 79 2.55 5.88 14.40
C LYS A 79 1.90 6.58 13.21
N GLY A 80 0.72 6.12 12.80
CA GLY A 80 -0.04 6.71 11.70
C GLY A 80 -0.53 8.13 12.01
N ARG A 81 -0.71 8.93 10.95
CA ARG A 81 -1.18 10.33 11.05
C ARG A 81 -2.70 10.47 11.02
N LEU A 82 -3.38 9.50 10.43
CA LEU A 82 -4.83 9.49 10.26
C LEU A 82 -5.45 8.61 11.34
N ARG A 83 -6.58 9.06 11.90
CA ARG A 83 -7.36 8.26 12.85
C ARG A 83 -8.03 7.12 12.11
N TYR A 84 -7.93 5.92 12.66
CA TYR A 84 -8.64 4.73 12.20
C TYR A 84 -9.59 4.22 13.30
N ILE A 85 -10.29 3.11 13.04
CA ILE A 85 -11.24 2.52 13.98
C ILE A 85 -10.55 2.07 15.26
N ASP A 86 -11.28 2.08 16.38
CA ASP A 86 -10.87 1.50 17.66
C ASP A 86 -9.49 1.97 18.15
N GLN A 87 -9.21 3.28 18.02
CA GLN A 87 -7.96 3.94 18.46
C GLN A 87 -6.71 3.62 17.62
N CYS A 88 -6.84 2.79 16.58
CA CYS A 88 -5.78 2.60 15.62
C CYS A 88 -5.53 3.87 14.80
N SER A 89 -4.42 3.88 14.08
CA SER A 89 -4.08 4.98 13.16
C SER A 89 -3.38 4.45 11.91
N ASP A 90 -3.48 5.17 10.81
CA ASP A 90 -2.79 4.82 9.57
C ASP A 90 -2.06 5.99 8.89
N THR A 91 -1.17 5.66 7.97
CA THR A 91 -0.59 6.59 7.00
C THR A 91 -0.61 5.96 5.62
N THR A 92 -1.17 6.66 4.64
CA THR A 92 -1.03 6.29 3.22
C THR A 92 0.38 6.59 2.73
N LEU A 93 1.16 5.54 2.47
CA LEU A 93 2.55 5.58 2.03
C LEU A 93 2.67 5.78 0.51
N VAL A 94 1.86 5.02 -0.25
CA VAL A 94 1.69 5.22 -1.70
C VAL A 94 0.22 5.53 -1.93
N GLN A 95 -0.04 6.78 -2.36
CA GLN A 95 -1.38 7.25 -2.64
C GLN A 95 -1.88 6.74 -3.99
N PRO A 96 -3.20 6.49 -4.12
CA PRO A 96 -3.81 6.19 -5.40
C PRO A 96 -3.69 7.41 -6.34
N VAL A 97 -3.20 7.19 -7.56
CA VAL A 97 -3.02 8.26 -8.55
C VAL A 97 -4.38 8.74 -9.07
N ARG A 98 -5.34 7.82 -9.18
CA ARG A 98 -6.77 8.06 -9.44
C ARG A 98 -7.61 7.29 -8.45
N ARG A 99 -8.84 7.75 -8.18
CA ARG A 99 -9.79 6.98 -7.37
C ARG A 99 -10.00 5.58 -7.95
N GLY A 100 -9.88 4.55 -7.11
CA GLY A 100 -9.93 3.15 -7.52
C GLY A 100 -8.55 2.50 -7.71
N ASP A 101 -7.47 3.27 -7.77
CA ASP A 101 -6.12 2.73 -7.89
C ASP A 101 -5.65 2.04 -6.59
N PRO A 102 -4.66 1.13 -6.67
CA PRO A 102 -4.07 0.51 -5.50
C PRO A 102 -3.37 1.51 -4.59
N CYS A 103 -3.31 1.19 -3.30
CA CYS A 103 -2.57 1.96 -2.30
C CYS A 103 -1.76 1.07 -1.34
N LEU A 104 -0.81 1.71 -0.65
CA LEU A 104 0.00 1.08 0.38
C LEU A 104 -0.08 1.93 1.64
N ASN A 105 -0.38 1.29 2.78
CA ASN A 105 -0.60 1.97 4.05
C ASN A 105 0.30 1.37 5.14
N LEU A 106 0.70 2.21 6.09
CA LEU A 106 1.14 1.80 7.41
C LEU A 106 -0.08 1.80 8.34
N LEU A 107 -0.31 0.73 9.08
CA LEU A 107 -1.27 0.64 10.17
C LEU A 107 -0.52 0.52 11.50
N TYR A 108 -0.99 1.25 12.50
CA TYR A 108 -0.53 1.18 13.88
C TYR A 108 -1.67 0.75 14.81
N PHE A 109 -1.39 -0.28 15.60
CA PHE A 109 -2.27 -0.84 16.60
C PHE A 109 -1.66 -0.56 17.99
N PRO A 110 -2.31 0.30 18.81
CA PRO A 110 -1.84 0.58 20.16
C PRO A 110 -2.01 -0.64 21.08
N ALA A 111 -1.46 -0.56 22.29
CA ALA A 111 -1.62 -1.61 23.29
C ALA A 111 -3.06 -1.74 23.81
N GLY A 112 -3.46 -3.00 24.06
CA GLY A 112 -4.78 -3.34 24.56
C GLY A 112 -5.92 -3.11 23.56
N VAL A 113 -5.63 -3.06 22.27
CA VAL A 113 -6.67 -2.84 21.26
C VAL A 113 -7.46 -4.13 21.03
N PHE A 114 -8.77 -3.98 20.84
CA PHE A 114 -9.63 -5.03 20.33
C PHE A 114 -10.48 -4.42 19.24
N GLN A 115 -10.05 -4.58 17.99
CA GLN A 115 -10.76 -3.97 16.87
C GLN A 115 -12.12 -4.63 16.65
N THR A 116 -13.05 -3.82 16.17
CA THR A 116 -14.36 -4.23 15.70
C THR A 116 -14.19 -5.14 14.48
N ALA A 117 -14.85 -6.30 14.48
CA ALA A 117 -14.81 -7.25 13.38
C ALA A 117 -15.41 -6.66 12.09
N HIS A 118 -14.67 -6.77 11.00
CA HIS A 118 -15.02 -6.15 9.73
C HIS A 118 -14.61 -7.01 8.52
N THR A 119 -15.03 -6.57 7.33
CA THR A 119 -14.72 -7.17 6.03
C THR A 119 -14.27 -6.09 5.06
N HIS A 120 -13.62 -6.49 3.96
CA HIS A 120 -13.28 -5.64 2.84
C HIS A 120 -13.72 -6.31 1.54
N PRO A 121 -14.13 -5.55 0.51
CA PRO A 121 -14.56 -6.13 -0.76
C PRO A 121 -13.40 -6.73 -1.59
N SER A 122 -12.16 -6.37 -1.26
CA SER A 122 -10.94 -6.80 -1.94
C SER A 122 -9.99 -7.54 -1.00
N ASP A 123 -9.04 -8.27 -1.56
CA ASP A 123 -7.94 -8.86 -0.77
C ASP A 123 -7.13 -7.77 -0.06
N ARG A 124 -6.61 -8.10 1.12
CA ARG A 124 -5.65 -7.30 1.89
C ARG A 124 -4.38 -8.12 2.08
N LEU A 125 -3.25 -7.59 1.61
CA LEU A 125 -1.94 -8.24 1.74
C LEU A 125 -1.13 -7.48 2.77
N GLY A 126 -0.54 -8.18 3.74
CA GLY A 126 0.11 -7.54 4.87
C GLY A 126 1.48 -8.09 5.21
N LEU A 127 2.29 -7.25 5.85
CA LEU A 127 3.54 -7.59 6.54
C LEU A 127 3.52 -6.95 7.93
N VAL A 128 3.74 -7.74 8.98
CA VAL A 128 3.94 -7.20 10.33
C VAL A 128 5.33 -6.59 10.41
N LEU A 129 5.40 -5.27 10.60
CA LEU A 129 6.66 -4.53 10.61
C LEU A 129 7.37 -4.62 11.96
N SER A 130 6.63 -4.57 13.06
CA SER A 130 7.17 -4.68 14.40
C SER A 130 6.08 -5.03 15.41
N GLY A 131 6.51 -5.45 16.60
CA GLY A 131 5.61 -5.77 17.70
C GLY A 131 4.87 -7.08 17.47
N ARG A 132 3.72 -7.24 18.12
CA ARG A 132 2.91 -8.45 18.04
C ARG A 132 1.45 -8.21 18.33
N GLY A 133 0.62 -9.13 17.87
CA GLY A 133 -0.81 -9.13 18.13
C GLY A 133 -1.46 -10.45 17.73
N THR A 134 -2.78 -10.45 17.66
CA THR A 134 -3.57 -11.57 17.19
C THR A 134 -4.50 -11.10 16.08
N CYS A 135 -4.55 -11.82 14.97
CA CYS A 135 -5.66 -11.75 14.03
C CYS A 135 -6.70 -12.80 14.42
N VAL A 136 -7.94 -12.37 14.59
CA VAL A 136 -9.07 -13.30 14.74
C VAL A 136 -9.84 -13.26 13.44
N ALA A 137 -9.79 -14.35 12.68
CA ALA A 137 -10.38 -14.45 11.34
C ALA A 137 -11.25 -15.69 11.22
N ARG A 138 -12.30 -15.61 10.41
CA ARG A 138 -13.17 -16.76 10.15
C ARG A 138 -12.57 -17.63 9.03
N ASN A 139 -12.08 -18.82 9.39
CA ASN A 139 -11.48 -19.79 8.47
C ASN A 139 -12.29 -21.09 8.47
N ALA A 140 -12.65 -21.60 7.30
CA ALA A 140 -13.42 -22.84 7.14
C ALA A 140 -14.70 -22.93 8.01
N GLY A 141 -15.37 -21.78 8.23
CA GLY A 141 -16.62 -21.70 8.99
C GLY A 141 -16.48 -21.38 10.48
N ALA A 142 -15.28 -21.47 11.05
CA ALA A 142 -15.00 -21.20 12.47
C ALA A 142 -14.04 -20.02 12.68
N ASP A 143 -14.11 -19.40 13.86
CA ASP A 143 -13.15 -18.37 14.23
C ASP A 143 -11.80 -19.01 14.59
N ALA A 144 -10.74 -18.54 13.94
CA ALA A 144 -9.36 -18.92 14.21
C ALA A 144 -8.61 -17.72 14.80
N ARG A 145 -7.84 -17.95 15.85
CA ARG A 145 -6.91 -16.96 16.43
C ARG A 145 -5.52 -17.26 15.90
N ILE A 146 -4.95 -16.31 15.19
CA ILE A 146 -3.65 -16.42 14.53
C ILE A 146 -2.72 -15.40 15.18
N ALA A 147 -1.66 -15.89 15.82
CA ALA A 147 -0.61 -15.01 16.35
C ALA A 147 0.09 -14.28 15.20
N LEU A 148 0.36 -13.00 15.41
CA LEU A 148 1.07 -12.14 14.47
C LEU A 148 2.32 -11.59 15.14
N GLU A 149 3.46 -11.80 14.49
CA GLU A 149 4.78 -11.38 14.96
C GLU A 149 5.54 -10.65 13.85
N ALA A 150 6.48 -9.80 14.23
CA ALA A 150 7.32 -9.05 13.30
C ALA A 150 7.97 -9.96 12.23
N GLY A 151 7.84 -9.56 10.97
CA GLY A 151 8.36 -10.29 9.81
C GLY A 151 7.33 -11.24 9.17
N MET A 152 6.19 -11.50 9.82
CA MET A 152 5.15 -12.34 9.24
C MET A 152 4.42 -11.63 8.10
N VAL A 153 4.27 -12.34 6.99
CA VAL A 153 3.42 -11.93 5.86
C VAL A 153 2.07 -12.64 5.93
N PHE A 154 1.00 -11.97 5.51
CA PHE A 154 -0.33 -12.56 5.52
C PHE A 154 -1.19 -12.07 4.35
N CYS A 155 -2.26 -12.82 4.09
CA CYS A 155 -3.29 -12.49 3.11
C CYS A 155 -4.66 -12.67 3.78
N ILE A 156 -5.48 -11.64 3.72
CA ILE A 156 -6.90 -11.71 4.09
C ILE A 156 -7.68 -11.60 2.79
N HIS A 157 -8.40 -12.67 2.47
CA HIS A 157 -9.18 -12.70 1.23
C HIS A 157 -10.37 -11.74 1.28
N ALA A 158 -10.80 -11.29 0.10
CA ALA A 158 -12.02 -10.53 -0.09
C ALA A 158 -13.19 -11.13 0.71
N ASN A 159 -13.93 -10.27 1.40
CA ASN A 159 -15.04 -10.58 2.29
C ASN A 159 -14.69 -11.46 3.52
N GLY A 160 -13.41 -11.75 3.74
CA GLY A 160 -12.93 -12.45 4.93
C GLY A 160 -13.16 -11.61 6.19
N ARG A 161 -14.07 -12.05 7.06
CA ARG A 161 -14.34 -11.39 8.34
C ARG A 161 -13.15 -11.58 9.28
N HIS A 162 -12.61 -10.46 9.78
CA HIS A 162 -11.47 -10.45 10.69
C HIS A 162 -11.50 -9.25 11.63
N HIS A 163 -10.68 -9.31 12.68
CA HIS A 163 -10.22 -8.15 13.45
C HIS A 163 -8.83 -8.42 14.01
N PHE A 164 -8.16 -7.36 14.44
CA PHE A 164 -6.89 -7.44 15.13
C PHE A 164 -7.05 -7.08 16.61
N ALA A 165 -6.25 -7.71 17.45
CA ALA A 165 -6.14 -7.41 18.86
C ALA A 165 -4.68 -7.38 19.29
N THR A 166 -4.39 -6.60 20.33
CA THR A 166 -3.09 -6.53 21.00
C THR A 166 -3.29 -6.64 22.51
N ASP A 167 -2.31 -7.20 23.20
CA ASP A 167 -2.34 -7.26 24.67
C ASP A 167 -1.99 -5.89 25.27
N ARG A 168 -2.27 -5.69 26.57
CA ARG A 168 -2.12 -4.39 27.27
C ARG A 168 -0.71 -3.80 27.25
N GLY A 169 0.32 -4.58 26.91
CA GLY A 169 1.72 -4.13 26.82
C GLY A 169 2.31 -4.22 25.43
N ASP A 170 1.56 -4.69 24.43
CA ASP A 170 2.08 -4.94 23.08
C ASP A 170 1.46 -3.97 22.08
N GLU A 171 2.28 -3.37 21.24
CA GLU A 171 1.83 -2.66 20.05
C GLU A 171 2.13 -3.50 18.81
N MET A 172 1.49 -3.17 17.69
CA MET A 172 1.78 -3.81 16.41
C MET A 172 1.78 -2.78 15.29
N ARG A 173 2.72 -2.91 14.35
CA ARG A 173 2.73 -2.15 13.10
C ARG A 173 2.60 -3.09 11.93
N VAL A 174 1.76 -2.73 10.97
CA VAL A 174 1.50 -3.55 9.78
C VAL A 174 1.61 -2.68 8.54
N LEU A 175 2.35 -3.16 7.55
CA LEU A 175 2.24 -2.66 6.19
C LEU A 175 1.03 -3.34 5.54
N ALA A 176 0.10 -2.58 4.99
CA ALA A 176 -1.10 -3.09 4.34
C ALA A 176 -1.16 -2.61 2.89
N TYR A 177 -1.19 -3.54 1.95
CA TYR A 177 -1.41 -3.28 0.53
C TYR A 177 -2.87 -3.54 0.17
N HIS A 178 -3.47 -2.58 -0.52
CA HIS A 178 -4.83 -2.65 -1.04
C HIS A 178 -4.77 -2.60 -2.59
N PRO A 179 -5.44 -3.53 -3.30
CA PRO A 179 -5.44 -3.55 -4.76
C PRO A 179 -6.31 -2.47 -5.40
N ASP A 180 -7.11 -1.76 -4.59
CA ASP A 180 -8.00 -0.67 -4.94
C ASP A 180 -8.14 0.30 -3.74
N SER A 181 -8.75 1.44 -3.99
CA SER A 181 -9.03 2.47 -2.98
C SER A 181 -10.30 3.25 -3.31
N ASP A 182 -10.91 3.85 -2.30
CA ASP A 182 -12.09 4.71 -2.41
C ASP A 182 -11.74 6.21 -2.52
N CYS A 183 -10.46 6.57 -2.45
CA CYS A 183 -9.96 7.94 -2.47
C CYS A 183 -9.01 8.21 -3.65
N GLY A 184 -8.70 9.47 -3.91
CA GLY A 184 -7.85 9.93 -5.03
C GLY A 184 -8.61 10.87 -5.98
N PRO A 185 -7.90 11.56 -6.89
CA PRO A 185 -8.53 12.45 -7.85
C PRO A 185 -9.35 11.67 -8.89
N THR A 186 -10.31 12.37 -9.48
CA THR A 186 -11.05 11.93 -10.68
C THR A 186 -10.91 12.99 -11.75
N ASP A 187 -11.28 12.71 -13.00
CA ASP A 187 -11.16 13.67 -14.11
C ASP A 187 -12.04 14.93 -13.92
N ASP A 188 -13.06 14.83 -13.05
CA ASP A 188 -13.98 15.91 -12.69
C ASP A 188 -13.65 16.60 -11.35
N ASP A 189 -12.75 16.02 -10.56
CA ASP A 189 -12.49 16.48 -9.19
C ASP A 189 -11.01 16.34 -8.82
N HIS A 190 -10.27 17.41 -9.08
CA HIS A 190 -8.87 17.57 -8.71
C HIS A 190 -8.47 19.06 -8.67
N PRO A 191 -7.36 19.44 -8.01
CA PRO A 191 -7.00 20.85 -7.84
C PRO A 191 -6.86 21.62 -9.16
N MET A 192 -6.27 20.99 -10.18
CA MET A 192 -6.08 21.63 -11.49
C MET A 192 -7.39 21.90 -12.25
N ILE A 193 -8.51 21.24 -11.94
CA ILE A 193 -9.82 21.58 -12.53
C ILE A 193 -10.64 22.46 -11.60
N ASN A 194 -10.60 22.20 -10.30
CA ASN A 194 -11.37 22.93 -9.29
C ASN A 194 -10.86 24.36 -9.09
N ARG A 195 -9.54 24.57 -9.18
CA ARG A 195 -8.87 25.85 -8.89
C ARG A 195 -8.36 26.60 -10.12
N THR A 196 -8.62 26.09 -11.32
CA THR A 196 -8.42 26.86 -12.56
C THR A 196 -9.63 27.74 -12.77
N ILE A 197 -9.44 29.06 -12.76
CA ILE A 197 -10.52 30.05 -12.86
C ILE A 197 -10.39 30.80 -14.18
N VAL A 198 -11.46 30.82 -14.98
CA VAL A 198 -11.59 31.57 -16.24
C VAL A 198 -12.77 32.52 -16.08
N ASP A 199 -12.52 33.82 -16.22
CA ASP A 199 -13.53 34.88 -16.05
C ASP A 199 -14.35 34.77 -14.75
N GLY A 200 -13.69 34.40 -13.66
CA GLY A 200 -14.32 34.22 -12.34
C GLY A 200 -15.04 32.90 -12.13
N VAL A 201 -15.08 32.01 -13.14
CA VAL A 201 -15.74 30.70 -13.08
C VAL A 201 -14.71 29.58 -13.07
N SER A 202 -14.89 28.59 -12.20
CA SER A 202 -14.05 27.39 -12.18
C SER A 202 -14.19 26.58 -13.47
N ALA A 203 -13.07 26.11 -14.03
CA ALA A 203 -13.03 25.27 -15.21
C ALA A 203 -13.82 23.96 -15.06
N ARG A 204 -14.06 23.51 -13.82
CA ARG A 204 -15.00 22.40 -13.51
C ARG A 204 -16.39 22.62 -14.12
N ASN A 205 -16.85 23.87 -14.15
CA ASN A 205 -18.18 24.25 -14.62
C ASN A 205 -18.20 24.68 -16.10
N LEU A 206 -17.06 24.62 -16.79
CA LEU A 206 -16.90 25.09 -18.18
C LEU A 206 -16.62 23.91 -19.11
N ALA A 207 -17.65 23.08 -19.38
CA ALA A 207 -17.50 21.84 -20.16
C ALA A 207 -16.83 22.06 -21.54
N ALA A 208 -17.05 23.20 -22.18
CA ALA A 208 -16.52 23.52 -23.51
C ALA A 208 -14.98 23.59 -23.59
N ILE A 209 -14.29 23.82 -22.47
CA ILE A 209 -12.82 23.91 -22.42
C ILE A 209 -12.16 22.66 -21.83
N ARG A 210 -12.96 21.63 -21.50
CA ARG A 210 -12.48 20.40 -20.88
C ARG A 210 -12.13 19.36 -21.94
N THR A 211 -11.09 18.57 -21.68
CA THR A 211 -10.75 17.40 -22.50
C THR A 211 -11.88 16.38 -22.47
N THR A 212 -12.35 15.94 -23.64
CA THR A 212 -13.49 14.99 -23.78
C THR A 212 -13.07 13.56 -24.11
N GLY A 213 -11.77 13.28 -24.20
CA GLY A 213 -11.21 11.96 -24.47
C GLY A 213 -10.56 11.31 -23.24
N ASP A 214 -10.36 10.00 -23.29
CA ASP A 214 -9.70 9.26 -22.21
C ASP A 214 -8.20 9.57 -22.19
N ALA A 215 -7.72 10.18 -21.10
CA ALA A 215 -6.31 10.50 -20.91
C ALA A 215 -5.42 9.25 -20.77
N THR A 216 -5.99 8.04 -20.72
CA THR A 216 -5.27 6.79 -20.48
C THR A 216 -4.75 6.06 -21.73
N LEU A 217 -5.05 6.53 -22.94
CA LEU A 217 -4.84 5.77 -24.19
C LEU A 217 -3.38 5.53 -24.64
N GLU A 218 -2.36 6.04 -23.94
CA GLU A 218 -0.94 5.85 -24.34
C GLU A 218 -0.08 5.07 -23.32
N ARG A 219 -0.58 3.98 -22.73
CA ARG A 219 0.20 3.17 -21.79
C ARG A 219 0.27 1.69 -22.19
N SER A 220 0.80 1.42 -23.38
CA SER A 220 1.28 0.09 -23.80
C SER A 220 2.76 -0.10 -23.48
#